data_AF-A0A963JFS9-F1
#
_entry.id   AF-A0A963JFS9-F1
#
_cell.length_a   1.000
_cell.length_b   1.000
_cell.length_c   1.000
_cell.angle_alpha   90.00
_cell.angle_beta   90.00
_cell.angle_gamma   90.00
#
_symmetry.space_group_name_H-M   'P 1'
#
loop_
_entity.id
_entity.type
_entity.pdbx_description
1 polymer ?
#
loop_
_entity_poly.entity_id
_entity_poly.type
_entity_poly.pdbx_seq_one_letter_code
_entity_poly.pdbx_strand_id
1 'polypeptide(L)'
;MADAVRILAADAVEHARSGHPGAPMGMAEMAVALWGRHLRHDPADPHWADRDRFVLSNGHASMLLYALLHLSGYELPTSELRAFRQLHSKT
;
A
#
# COMPACT_ATOMS: atom_id res chain seq x y z
N MET A 1 0.81 9.82 -9.15
CA MET A 1 0.93 8.92 -7.98
C MET A 1 -0.32 8.06 -7.79
N ALA A 2 -1.54 8.61 -7.89
CA ALA A 2 -2.77 7.82 -7.72
C ALA A 2 -2.90 6.69 -8.75
N ASP A 3 -2.57 6.95 -10.02
CA ASP A 3 -2.57 5.88 -11.04
C ASP A 3 -1.53 4.80 -10.79
N ALA A 4 -0.38 5.15 -10.20
CA ALA A 4 0.60 4.13 -9.79
C ALA A 4 0.02 3.22 -8.70
N VAL A 5 -0.72 3.76 -7.72
CA VAL A 5 -1.44 2.96 -6.73
C VAL A 5 -2.48 2.06 -7.39
N ARG A 6 -3.25 2.57 -8.36
CA ARG A 6 -4.25 1.78 -9.10
C ARG A 6 -3.62 0.62 -9.85
N ILE A 7 -2.57 0.88 -10.62
CA ILE A 7 -1.90 -0.13 -11.44
C ILE A 7 -1.20 -1.16 -10.56
N LEU A 8 -0.47 -0.75 -9.51
CA LEU A 8 0.14 -1.71 -8.59
C LEU A 8 -0.88 -2.61 -7.90
N ALA A 9 -2.04 -2.06 -7.49
CA ALA A 9 -3.09 -2.85 -6.88
C ALA A 9 -3.75 -3.82 -7.87
N ALA A 10 -4.01 -3.37 -9.10
CA ALA A 10 -4.59 -4.22 -10.14
C ALA A 10 -3.63 -5.36 -10.53
N ASP A 11 -2.37 -5.03 -10.83
CA ASP A 11 -1.36 -6.00 -11.30
C ASP A 11 -1.04 -7.07 -10.24
N ALA A 12 -0.88 -6.67 -8.98
CA ALA A 12 -0.56 -7.62 -7.91
C ALA A 12 -1.72 -8.58 -7.62
N VAL A 13 -2.96 -8.06 -7.59
CA VAL A 13 -4.16 -8.90 -7.40
C VAL A 13 -4.34 -9.87 -8.57
N GLU A 14 -4.13 -9.40 -9.80
CA GLU A 14 -4.21 -10.23 -10.99
C GLU A 14 -3.13 -11.33 -10.98
N HIS A 15 -1.88 -10.97 -10.69
CA HIS A 15 -0.77 -11.92 -10.61
C HIS A 15 -1.00 -13.00 -9.56
N ALA A 16 -1.51 -12.61 -8.39
CA ALA A 16 -1.85 -13.53 -7.31
C ALA A 16 -3.10 -14.38 -7.60
N ARG A 17 -3.90 -14.02 -8.62
CA ARG A 17 -5.24 -14.57 -8.89
C ARG A 17 -6.14 -14.55 -7.64
N SER A 18 -5.93 -13.58 -6.77
CA SER A 18 -6.58 -13.48 -5.46
C SER A 18 -6.43 -12.07 -4.91
N GLY A 19 -7.51 -11.49 -4.37
CA GLY A 19 -7.49 -10.19 -3.71
C GLY A 19 -8.68 -9.30 -4.09
N HIS A 20 -8.61 -8.02 -3.71
CA HIS A 20 -9.69 -7.06 -3.87
C HIS A 20 -9.16 -5.76 -4.51
N PRO A 21 -9.31 -5.58 -5.83
CA PRO A 21 -8.72 -4.43 -6.54
C PRO A 21 -9.60 -3.17 -6.48
N GLY A 22 -10.93 -3.33 -6.34
CA GLY A 22 -11.87 -2.21 -6.43
C GLY A 22 -11.69 -1.15 -5.35
N ALA A 23 -11.58 -1.55 -4.09
CA ALA A 23 -11.40 -0.63 -2.98
C ALA A 23 -10.05 0.14 -3.05
N PRO A 24 -8.89 -0.51 -3.30
CA PRO A 24 -7.64 0.20 -3.58
C PRO A 24 -7.75 1.23 -4.72
N MET A 25 -8.37 0.86 -5.84
CA MET A 25 -8.48 1.76 -6.99
C MET A 25 -9.38 2.97 -6.72
N GLY A 26 -10.50 2.77 -6.02
CA GLY A 26 -11.44 3.82 -5.66
C GLY A 26 -10.89 4.81 -4.61
N MET A 27 -10.03 4.33 -3.70
CA MET A 27 -9.44 5.16 -2.64
C MET A 27 -8.12 5.84 -3.03
N ALA A 28 -7.58 5.57 -4.23
CA ALA A 28 -6.24 6.01 -4.63
C ALA A 28 -6.01 7.54 -4.51
N GLU A 29 -6.98 8.36 -4.92
CA GLU A 29 -6.86 9.83 -4.80
C GLU A 29 -6.79 10.28 -3.34
N MET A 30 -7.71 9.79 -2.51
CA MET A 30 -7.76 10.11 -1.08
C MET A 30 -6.47 9.66 -0.38
N ALA A 31 -6.00 8.45 -0.70
CA ALA A 31 -4.79 7.91 -0.14
C ALA A 31 -3.56 8.76 -0.50
N VAL A 32 -3.42 9.18 -1.75
CA VAL A 32 -2.34 10.07 -2.19
C VAL A 32 -2.43 11.45 -1.56
N ALA A 33 -3.64 12.00 -1.41
CA ALA A 33 -3.83 13.27 -0.71
C ALA A 33 -3.38 13.17 0.76
N LEU A 34 -3.77 12.11 1.45
CA LEU A 34 -3.40 11.88 2.85
C LEU A 34 -1.90 11.59 3.00
N TRP A 35 -1.39 10.54 2.38
CA TRP A 35 -0.01 10.07 2.54
C TRP A 35 1.02 11.00 1.92
N GLY A 36 0.68 11.69 0.83
CA GLY A 36 1.61 12.57 0.13
C GLY A 36 1.71 13.99 0.69
N ARG A 37 0.72 14.44 1.48
CA ARG A 37 0.64 15.85 1.91
C ARG A 37 0.31 16.08 3.38
N HIS A 38 -0.33 15.14 4.07
CA HIS A 38 -0.89 15.39 5.40
C HIS A 38 -0.38 14.44 6.48
N LEU A 39 -0.13 13.17 6.15
CA LEU A 39 0.33 12.19 7.11
C LEU A 39 1.76 12.48 7.54
N ARG A 40 2.01 12.66 8.83
CA ARG A 40 3.37 12.75 9.38
C ARG A 40 3.91 11.35 9.59
N HIS A 41 4.82 10.91 8.75
CA HIS A 41 5.43 9.59 8.85
C HIS A 41 6.86 9.61 8.31
N ASP A 42 7.69 8.69 8.81
CA ASP A 42 9.04 8.50 8.34
C ASP A 42 9.20 7.04 7.86
N PRO A 43 9.40 6.81 6.54
CA PRO A 43 9.67 5.49 5.99
C PRO A 43 10.99 4.89 6.48
N ALA A 44 11.99 5.71 6.85
CA ALA A 44 13.27 5.28 7.39
C ALA A 44 13.22 4.99 8.90
N ASP A 45 12.27 5.59 9.62
CA ASP A 45 11.94 5.24 11.01
C ASP A 45 10.44 4.94 11.20
N PRO A 46 9.99 3.74 10.81
CA PRO A 46 8.61 3.30 11.03
C PRO A 46 8.21 3.22 12.51
N HIS A 47 9.18 3.24 13.42
CA HIS A 47 8.98 3.14 14.86
C HIS A 47 8.97 4.50 15.57
N TRP A 48 9.18 5.61 14.84
CA TRP A 48 9.10 6.96 15.37
C TRP A 48 7.85 7.14 16.24
N ALA A 49 8.07 7.50 17.51
CA ALA A 49 7.01 7.51 18.52
C ALA A 49 5.85 8.45 18.16
N ASP A 50 6.15 9.66 17.67
CA ASP A 50 5.19 10.73 17.39
C ASP A 50 4.66 10.77 15.94
N ARG A 51 4.96 9.75 15.12
CA ARG A 51 4.36 9.65 13.77
C ARG A 51 2.83 9.61 13.86
N ASP A 52 2.13 10.09 12.86
CA ASP A 52 0.71 9.83 12.74
C ASP A 52 0.45 8.33 12.53
N ARG A 53 -0.70 7.83 13.04
CA ARG A 53 -1.07 6.42 12.91
C ARG A 53 -2.09 6.27 11.79
N PHE A 54 -1.79 5.41 10.84
CA PHE A 54 -2.70 5.01 9.77
C PHE A 54 -3.23 3.60 10.03
N VAL A 55 -4.55 3.41 9.95
CA VAL A 55 -5.20 2.10 10.10
C VAL A 55 -6.15 1.88 8.92
N LEU A 56 -5.92 0.82 8.16
CA LEU A 56 -6.81 0.40 7.08
C LEU A 56 -7.86 -0.58 7.61
N SER A 57 -8.98 -0.05 8.12
CA SER A 57 -10.03 -0.86 8.73
C SER A 57 -10.67 -1.87 7.76
N ASN A 58 -10.86 -1.49 6.50
CA ASN A 58 -11.26 -2.38 5.41
C ASN A 58 -10.06 -3.19 4.88
N GLY A 59 -9.46 -4.01 5.75
CA GLY A 59 -8.19 -4.71 5.51
C GLY A 59 -8.17 -5.67 4.31
N HIS A 60 -9.34 -6.02 3.74
CA HIS A 60 -9.42 -6.75 2.47
C HIS A 60 -8.77 -5.98 1.30
N ALA A 61 -8.69 -4.66 1.39
CA ALA A 61 -8.05 -3.74 0.44
C ALA A 61 -6.53 -3.60 0.67
N SER A 62 -5.87 -4.63 1.22
CA SER A 62 -4.47 -4.57 1.69
C SER A 62 -3.48 -4.06 0.64
N MET A 63 -3.70 -4.34 -0.65
CA MET A 63 -2.85 -3.81 -1.73
C MET A 63 -2.80 -2.28 -1.81
N LEU A 64 -3.81 -1.56 -1.30
CA LEU A 64 -3.73 -0.10 -1.14
C LEU A 64 -2.58 0.26 -0.21
N LEU A 65 -2.54 -0.36 0.98
CA LEU A 65 -1.52 -0.08 1.99
C LEU A 65 -0.14 -0.50 1.48
N TYR A 66 -0.01 -1.67 0.88
CA TYR A 66 1.28 -2.14 0.35
C TYR A 66 1.81 -1.24 -0.78
N ALA A 67 0.96 -0.78 -1.69
CA ALA A 67 1.36 0.17 -2.71
C ALA A 67 1.83 1.51 -2.10
N LEU A 68 1.14 2.03 -1.07
CA LEU A 68 1.53 3.26 -0.39
C LEU A 68 2.86 3.11 0.36
N LEU A 69 3.04 2.00 1.09
CA LEU A 69 4.30 1.70 1.79
C LEU A 69 5.47 1.63 0.80
N HIS A 70 5.29 0.91 -0.31
CA HIS A 70 6.30 0.82 -1.35
C HIS A 70 6.64 2.18 -1.97
N LEU A 71 5.63 2.92 -2.42
CA LEU A 71 5.81 4.20 -3.12
C LEU A 71 6.32 5.32 -2.21
N SER A 72 6.08 5.24 -0.90
CA SER A 72 6.62 6.20 0.07
C SER A 72 8.02 5.85 0.56
N GLY A 73 8.56 4.67 0.21
CA GLY A 73 9.95 4.30 0.51
C GLY A 73 10.15 3.49 1.79
N TYR A 74 9.11 2.85 2.32
CA TYR A 74 9.29 1.85 3.38
C TYR A 74 10.09 0.66 2.84
N GLU A 75 10.61 -0.17 3.75
CA GLU A 75 11.32 -1.41 3.43
C GLU A 75 10.39 -2.52 2.90
N LEU A 76 9.70 -2.22 1.79
CA LEU A 76 8.79 -3.09 1.07
C LEU A 76 9.11 -2.99 -0.44
N PRO A 77 10.09 -3.76 -0.93
CA PRO A 77 10.52 -3.69 -2.33
C PRO A 77 9.43 -4.23 -3.28
N THR A 78 9.53 -3.88 -4.56
CA THR A 78 8.57 -4.33 -5.59
C THR A 78 8.46 -5.85 -5.70
N SER A 79 9.52 -6.60 -5.32
CA SER A 79 9.49 -8.06 -5.29
C SER A 79 8.44 -8.63 -4.33
N GLU A 80 8.20 -7.95 -3.20
CA GLU A 80 7.14 -8.34 -2.25
C GLU A 80 5.76 -8.11 -2.86
N LEU A 81 5.54 -6.97 -3.52
CA LEU A 81 4.27 -6.70 -4.23
C LEU A 81 3.97 -7.75 -5.32
N ARG A 82 5.01 -8.25 -6.02
CA ARG A 82 4.87 -9.35 -6.98
C ARG A 82 4.55 -10.68 -6.30
N ALA A 83 4.97 -10.86 -5.05
CA ALA A 83 4.69 -12.02 -4.22
C ALA A 83 3.42 -11.84 -3.37
N PHE A 84 2.49 -10.97 -3.75
CA PHE A 84 1.24 -10.75 -3.02
C PHE A 84 0.47 -12.06 -2.79
N ARG A 85 0.06 -12.31 -1.54
CA ARG A 85 -0.67 -13.52 -1.09
C ARG A 85 0.08 -14.82 -1.34
N GLN A 86 1.40 -14.77 -1.50
CA GLN A 86 2.23 -15.96 -1.59
C GLN A 86 2.79 -16.33 -0.21
N LEU A 87 3.01 -17.62 0.01
CA LEU A 87 3.56 -18.10 1.28
C LEU A 87 4.92 -17.45 1.55
N HIS A 88 5.12 -16.99 2.81
CA HIS A 88 6.32 -16.27 3.28
C HIS A 88 6.54 -14.85 2.73
N SER A 89 5.63 -14.35 1.90
CA SER A 89 5.61 -12.93 1.49
C SER A 89 5.31 -12.00 2.67
N LYS A 90 5.82 -10.77 2.61
CA LYS A 90 5.42 -9.67 3.50
C LYS A 90 4.06 -9.07 3.12
N THR A 91 3.42 -9.54 2.02
CA THR A 91 2.19 -8.99 1.43
C THR A 91 1.12 -10.03 1.10
#